data_AF-A0A6A5B2Y0-F1
#
_entry.id   AF-A0A6A5B2Y0-F1
#
_cell.length_a   1.000
_cell.length_b   1.000
_cell.length_c   1.000
_cell.angle_alpha   90.00
_cell.angle_beta   90.00
_cell.angle_gamma   90.00
#
_symmetry.space_group_name_H-M   'P 1'
#
loop_
_entity.id
_entity.type
_entity.pdbx_description
1 polymer ?
#
loop_
_entity_poly.entity_id
_entity_poly.type
_entity_poly.pdbx_seq_one_letter_code
_entity_poly.pdbx_strand_id
1 'polypeptide(L)'
;MFDPLGEARKTPAPPLAEKAENSPKETAKELEKLVNANIEQSSEAAVKHESEEALRLAKEAGKKERAFTKHCETHGLSDMTNIDLTYAVFFNLANAYHLNGMWKEAIQR
;
A
#
# COMPACT_ATOMS: atom_id res chain seq x y z
N MET A 1 36.92 15.54 -51.93
CA MET A 1 37.69 16.00 -50.77
C MET A 1 36.87 15.63 -49.55
N PHE A 2 37.35 14.67 -48.76
CA PHE A 2 36.63 14.05 -47.65
C PHE A 2 37.14 14.70 -46.37
N ASP A 3 36.25 15.31 -45.59
CA ASP A 3 36.60 16.01 -44.34
C ASP A 3 36.45 15.02 -43.17
N PRO A 4 37.56 14.53 -42.56
CA PRO A 4 37.52 13.47 -41.56
C PRO A 4 37.37 13.99 -40.13
N LEU A 5 36.91 15.25 -39.95
CA LEU A 5 36.53 15.79 -38.64
C LEU A 5 35.10 16.36 -38.67
N GLY A 6 34.14 15.53 -39.08
CA GLY A 6 32.76 15.72 -38.66
C GLY A 6 32.65 15.43 -37.16
N GLU A 7 32.83 16.46 -36.33
CA GLU A 7 32.58 16.41 -34.90
C GLU A 7 31.23 15.72 -34.63
N ALA A 8 31.29 14.47 -34.19
CA ALA A 8 30.17 13.82 -33.54
C ALA A 8 29.92 14.61 -32.27
N ARG A 9 29.07 15.64 -32.37
CA ARG A 9 28.50 16.36 -31.24
C ARG A 9 27.78 15.31 -30.41
N LYS A 10 28.49 14.79 -29.39
CA LYS A 10 27.90 14.06 -28.27
C LYS A 10 26.96 15.05 -27.60
N THR A 11 25.71 15.10 -28.07
CA THR A 11 24.63 15.69 -27.28
C THR A 11 24.67 14.97 -25.94
N PRO A 12 24.81 15.69 -24.81
CA PRO A 12 24.75 15.06 -23.50
C PRO A 12 23.46 14.24 -23.44
N ALA A 13 23.55 13.01 -22.93
CA ALA A 13 22.36 12.25 -22.60
C ALA A 13 21.46 13.14 -21.72
N PRO A 14 20.13 13.12 -21.92
CA PRO A 14 19.22 13.84 -21.04
C PRO A 14 19.55 13.50 -19.58
N PRO A 15 19.52 14.47 -18.66
CA PRO A 15 19.69 14.20 -17.25
C PRO A 15 18.75 13.06 -16.86
N LEU A 16 19.26 12.06 -16.13
CA LEU A 16 18.41 11.05 -15.51
C LEU A 16 17.29 11.80 -14.80
N ALA A 17 16.06 11.63 -15.29
CA ALA A 17 14.88 12.23 -14.67
C ALA A 17 14.97 11.87 -13.19
N GLU A 18 15.09 12.91 -12.34
CA GLU A 18 15.09 12.74 -10.90
C GLU A 18 13.93 11.80 -10.58
N LYS A 19 14.22 10.68 -9.90
CA LYS A 19 13.17 9.83 -9.35
C LYS A 19 12.32 10.79 -8.54
N ALA A 20 11.18 11.18 -9.09
CA ALA A 20 10.26 12.05 -8.41
C ALA A 20 9.85 11.25 -7.19
N GLU A 21 10.43 11.53 -6.02
CA GLU A 21 10.17 10.85 -4.73
C GLU A 21 8.69 10.92 -4.30
N ASN A 22 7.79 11.36 -5.17
CA ASN A 22 6.36 11.51 -5.00
C ASN A 22 5.60 11.04 -6.25
N SER A 23 6.09 10.02 -6.97
CA SER A 23 5.30 9.47 -8.07
C SER A 23 4.03 8.81 -7.51
N PRO A 24 2.87 8.89 -8.21
CA PRO A 24 1.65 8.23 -7.75
C PRO A 24 1.83 6.74 -7.44
N LYS A 25 2.75 6.08 -8.16
CA LYS A 25 3.14 4.69 -7.95
C LYS A 25 3.91 4.47 -6.64
N GLU A 26 4.79 5.37 -6.25
CA GLU A 26 5.50 5.28 -4.96
C GLU A 26 4.54 5.54 -3.80
N THR A 27 3.67 6.55 -3.91
CA THR A 27 2.61 6.78 -2.92
C THR A 27 1.71 5.55 -2.77
N ALA A 28 1.34 4.88 -3.87
CA ALA A 28 0.57 3.64 -3.82
C ALA A 28 1.31 2.53 -3.05
N LYS A 29 2.62 2.34 -3.31
CA LYS A 29 3.45 1.36 -2.59
C LYS A 29 3.59 1.68 -1.10
N GLU A 30 3.72 2.96 -0.75
CA GLU A 30 3.79 3.38 0.65
C GLU A 30 2.47 3.09 1.38
N LEU A 31 1.33 3.39 0.74
CA LEU A 31 0.02 3.06 1.28
C LEU A 31 -0.15 1.55 1.48
N GLU A 32 0.20 0.73 0.49
CA GLU A 32 0.20 -0.74 0.60
C GLU A 32 1.10 -1.24 1.74
N LYS A 33 2.30 -0.68 1.88
CA LYS A 33 3.22 -1.02 2.98
C LYS A 33 2.63 -0.66 4.34
N LEU A 34 1.96 0.48 4.45
CA LEU A 34 1.28 0.90 5.68
C LEU A 34 0.09 0.00 6.02
N VAL A 35 -0.65 -0.51 5.03
CA VAL A 35 -1.72 -1.50 5.26
C VAL A 35 -1.12 -2.77 5.88
N ASN A 36 -0.09 -3.34 5.25
CA ASN A 36 0.60 -4.53 5.75
C ASN A 36 1.16 -4.33 7.17
N ALA A 37 1.81 -3.20 7.43
CA ALA A 37 2.34 -2.88 8.76
C ALA A 37 1.25 -2.82 9.83
N ASN A 38 0.07 -2.26 9.54
CA ASN A 38 -1.03 -2.24 10.50
C ASN A 38 -1.63 -3.63 10.74
N ILE A 39 -1.67 -4.50 9.71
CA ILE A 39 -2.09 -5.91 9.87
C ILE A 39 -1.15 -6.66 10.80
N GLU A 40 0.17 -6.51 10.59
CA GLU A 40 1.20 -7.15 11.42
C GLU A 40 1.11 -6.67 12.87
N GLN A 41 1.06 -5.35 13.09
CA GLN A 41 0.92 -4.75 14.42
C GLN A 41 -0.39 -5.17 15.11
N SER A 42 -1.50 -5.22 14.37
CA SER A 42 -2.79 -5.71 14.88
C SER A 42 -2.68 -7.16 15.36
N SER A 43 -2.00 -8.00 14.57
CA SER A 43 -1.79 -9.41 14.90
C SER A 43 -0.88 -9.57 16.12
N GLU A 44 0.16 -8.75 16.24
CA GLU A 44 1.04 -8.73 17.42
C GLU A 44 0.29 -8.32 18.69
N ALA A 45 -0.53 -7.27 18.63
CA ALA A 45 -1.39 -6.84 19.74
C ALA A 45 -2.38 -7.95 20.14
N ALA A 46 -2.95 -8.68 19.17
CA ALA A 46 -3.83 -9.80 19.44
C ALA A 46 -3.12 -10.92 20.22
N VAL A 47 -1.87 -11.25 19.88
CA VAL A 47 -1.05 -12.24 20.61
C VAL A 47 -0.71 -11.76 22.02
N LYS A 48 -0.55 -10.46 22.22
CA LYS A 48 -0.34 -9.85 23.55
C LYS A 48 -1.62 -9.73 24.39
N HIS A 49 -2.75 -10.22 23.90
CA HIS A 49 -4.08 -10.09 24.51
C HIS A 49 -4.56 -8.63 24.64
N GLU A 50 -4.02 -7.73 23.81
CA GLU A 50 -4.41 -6.31 23.74
C GLU A 50 -5.54 -6.16 22.71
N SER A 51 -6.71 -6.76 22.98
CA SER A 51 -7.79 -6.91 21.99
C SER A 51 -8.31 -5.57 21.44
N GLU A 52 -8.44 -4.56 22.29
CA GLU A 52 -8.92 -3.22 21.86
C GLU A 52 -7.95 -2.56 20.89
N GLU A 53 -6.64 -2.68 21.15
CA GLU A 53 -5.59 -2.13 20.30
C GLU A 53 -5.50 -2.89 18.98
N ALA A 54 -5.60 -4.22 19.02
CA ALA A 54 -5.68 -5.05 17.82
C ALA A 54 -6.84 -4.62 16.90
N LEU A 55 -8.01 -4.31 17.47
CA LEU A 55 -9.17 -3.83 16.73
C LEU A 55 -8.99 -2.41 16.20
N ARG A 56 -8.34 -1.52 16.96
CA ARG A 56 -8.02 -0.16 16.51
C ARG A 56 -7.10 -0.20 15.28
N LEU A 57 -6.04 -1.00 15.34
CA LEU A 57 -5.08 -1.19 14.26
C LEU A 57 -5.71 -1.86 13.03
N ALA A 58 -6.55 -2.88 13.23
CA ALA A 58 -7.28 -3.55 12.16
C ALA A 58 -8.21 -2.58 11.40
N LYS A 59 -8.98 -1.76 12.12
CA LYS A 59 -9.83 -0.73 11.53
C LYS A 59 -9.03 0.29 10.73
N GLU A 60 -7.84 0.62 11.23
CA GLU A 60 -6.93 1.56 10.58
C GLU A 60 -6.32 0.97 9.31
N ALA A 61 -5.94 -0.32 9.29
CA ALA A 61 -5.57 -1.03 8.08
C ALA A 61 -6.67 -0.95 7.02
N GLY A 62 -7.93 -1.19 7.42
CA GLY A 62 -9.07 -1.08 6.50
C GLY A 62 -9.34 0.34 5.97
N LYS A 63 -9.04 1.39 6.73
CA LYS A 63 -9.10 2.77 6.20
C LYS A 63 -8.01 3.03 5.18
N LYS A 64 -6.79 2.55 5.45
CA LYS A 64 -5.64 2.73 4.54
C LYS A 64 -5.78 1.91 3.27
N GLU A 65 -6.37 0.72 3.34
CA GLU A 65 -6.66 -0.10 2.15
C GLU A 65 -7.66 0.61 1.23
N ARG A 66 -8.72 1.21 1.79
CA ARG A 66 -9.64 2.06 1.00
C ARG A 66 -8.97 3.28 0.41
N ALA A 67 -8.01 3.87 1.11
CA ALA A 67 -7.22 4.98 0.59
C ALA A 67 -6.30 4.53 -0.56
N PHE A 68 -5.68 3.37 -0.42
CA PHE A 68 -4.85 2.73 -1.44
C PHE A 68 -5.63 2.42 -2.71
N THR A 69 -6.76 1.72 -2.61
CA THR A 69 -7.62 1.38 -3.76
C THR A 69 -8.12 2.62 -4.46
N LYS A 70 -8.65 3.61 -3.71
CA LYS A 70 -9.07 4.90 -4.28
C LYS A 70 -7.92 5.65 -4.96
N HIS A 71 -6.73 5.65 -4.38
CA HIS A 71 -5.55 6.29 -4.97
C HIS A 71 -5.16 5.62 -6.28
N CYS A 72 -5.18 4.28 -6.32
CA CYS A 72 -4.91 3.51 -7.52
C CYS A 72 -5.93 3.80 -8.63
N GLU A 73 -7.22 3.80 -8.30
CA GLU A 73 -8.29 4.14 -9.25
C GLU A 73 -8.13 5.55 -9.81
N THR A 74 -7.87 6.54 -8.94
CA THR A 74 -7.76 7.96 -9.33
C THR A 74 -6.59 8.20 -10.29
N HIS A 75 -5.52 7.42 -10.19
CA HIS A 75 -4.30 7.57 -10.99
C HIS A 75 -4.13 6.50 -12.08
N GLY A 76 -5.15 5.67 -12.32
CA GLY A 76 -5.10 4.62 -13.35
C GLY A 76 -4.09 3.50 -13.05
N LEU A 77 -3.82 3.22 -11.77
CA LEU A 77 -2.90 2.18 -11.28
C LEU A 77 -3.66 0.91 -10.84
N SER A 78 -4.76 0.56 -11.51
CA SER A 78 -5.60 -0.59 -11.14
C SER A 78 -4.84 -1.92 -11.15
N ASP A 79 -3.77 -2.03 -11.94
CA ASP A 79 -2.84 -3.16 -11.98
C ASP A 79 -2.07 -3.37 -10.67
N MET A 80 -1.98 -2.34 -9.83
CA MET A 80 -1.38 -2.44 -8.50
C MET A 80 -2.35 -2.94 -7.43
N THR A 81 -3.66 -2.93 -7.68
CA THR A 81 -4.62 -3.44 -6.69
C THR A 81 -4.41 -4.93 -6.46
N ASN A 82 -4.46 -5.33 -5.19
CA ASN A 82 -4.13 -6.68 -4.77
C ASN A 82 -5.29 -7.27 -3.95
N ILE A 83 -5.99 -8.24 -4.53
CA ILE A 83 -7.14 -8.88 -3.89
C ILE A 83 -6.75 -9.64 -2.62
N ASP A 84 -5.53 -10.18 -2.56
CA ASP A 84 -5.02 -10.86 -1.37
C ASP A 84 -4.81 -9.88 -0.21
N LEU A 85 -4.42 -8.63 -0.51
CA LEU A 85 -4.32 -7.57 0.48
C LEU A 85 -5.69 -7.20 1.04
N THR A 86 -6.70 -7.03 0.17
CA THR A 86 -8.07 -6.75 0.59
C THR A 86 -8.62 -7.90 1.44
N TYR A 87 -8.38 -9.16 1.04
CA TYR A 87 -8.74 -10.33 1.84
C TYR A 87 -8.05 -10.32 3.21
N ALA A 88 -6.73 -10.08 3.26
CA ALA A 88 -5.97 -10.05 4.51
C ALA A 88 -6.50 -8.99 5.48
N VAL A 89 -6.88 -7.81 4.98
CA VAL A 89 -7.52 -6.75 5.77
C VAL A 89 -8.86 -7.21 6.35
N PHE A 90 -9.74 -7.83 5.53
CA PHE A 90 -11.04 -8.30 6.01
C PHE A 90 -10.89 -9.43 7.02
N PHE A 91 -10.02 -10.40 6.75
CA PHE A 91 -9.75 -11.49 7.68
C PHE A 91 -9.17 -10.99 9.01
N ASN A 92 -8.19 -10.09 8.97
CA ASN A 92 -7.65 -9.46 10.17
C ASN A 92 -8.73 -8.71 10.96
N LEU A 93 -9.58 -7.96 10.26
CA LEU A 93 -10.66 -7.19 10.88
C LEU A 93 -11.74 -8.10 11.49
N ALA A 94 -12.11 -9.20 10.81
CA ALA A 94 -13.03 -10.21 11.33
C ALA A 94 -12.50 -10.84 12.63
N ASN A 95 -11.21 -11.23 12.64
CA ASN A 95 -10.56 -11.78 13.82
C ASN A 95 -10.53 -10.77 14.97
N ALA A 96 -10.17 -9.51 14.70
CA ALA A 96 -10.13 -8.48 15.72
C ALA A 96 -11.54 -8.20 16.29
N TYR A 97 -12.58 -8.18 15.46
CA TYR A 97 -13.96 -8.08 15.93
C TYR A 97 -14.36 -9.29 16.79
N HIS A 98 -14.01 -10.50 16.38
CA HIS A 98 -14.27 -11.72 17.14
C HIS A 98 -13.62 -11.68 18.52
N LEU A 99 -12.33 -11.30 18.59
CA LEU A 99 -11.58 -11.16 19.85
C LEU A 99 -12.19 -10.12 20.81
N ASN A 100 -12.91 -9.13 20.29
CA ASN A 100 -13.58 -8.10 21.08
C ASN A 100 -15.05 -8.43 21.37
N GLY A 101 -15.50 -9.65 21.08
CA GLY A 101 -16.89 -10.06 21.30
C GLY A 101 -17.89 -9.33 20.40
N MET A 102 -17.46 -8.87 19.22
CA MET A 102 -18.28 -8.19 18.20
C MET A 102 -18.62 -9.14 17.04
N TRP A 103 -19.33 -10.22 17.36
CA TRP A 103 -19.56 -11.39 16.50
C TRP A 103 -20.36 -11.05 15.23
N LYS A 104 -21.32 -10.12 15.35
CA LYS A 104 -22.15 -9.69 14.20
C LYS A 104 -21.29 -8.97 13.18
N GLU A 105 -20.45 -8.06 13.65
CA GLU A 105 -19.51 -7.31 12.82
C GLU A 105 -18.45 -8.23 12.23
N ALA A 106 -17.99 -9.25 12.97
CA ALA A 106 -17.01 -10.22 12.50
C ALA A 106 -17.49 -11.00 11.27
N ILE A 107 -18.74 -11.48 11.27
CA ILE A 107 -19.33 -12.25 10.15
C ILE A 107 -19.64 -11.37 8.93
N GLN A 108 -19.76 -10.06 9.12
CA GLN A 108 -20.02 -9.10 8.04
C GLN A 108 -18.76 -8.61 7.32
N ARG A 109 -17.57 -9.04 7.76
CA ARG A 109 -16.30 -8.78 7.08
C ARG A 109 -15.98 -9.91 6.13
#